data_AF-A0A956A3Z9-F1
#
_entry.id   AF-A0A956A3Z9-F1
#
_cell.length_a   1.000
_cell.length_b   1.000
_cell.length_c   1.000
_cell.angle_alpha   90.00
_cell.angle_beta   90.00
_cell.angle_gamma   90.00
#
_symmetry.space_group_name_H-M   'P 1'
#
loop_
_entity.id
_entity.type
_entity.pdbx_description
1 polymer ?
#
loop_
_entity_poly.entity_id
_entity_poly.type
_entity_poly.pdbx_seq_one_letter_code
_entity_poly.pdbx_strand_id
1 'polypeptide(L)'
;MPPAEGRRPLTGRGLAVALVVMLATVVVANRVVGQSDLAQAILASERYTALPRAFEAAPDDPDVAFLGDSRCIHGVASDVVADELSRALGRRVTVWNLGVPGGPPIAQLGWTGYLLDRERPPAAVVVMLSEYMFGSKLEPTMSRESIPSLWQWDDVPTAIAAGMPVEDALRGGVSDLFTAQRVRRGVLAKLFDGVAPGPPEDLGDHGYRRAGRVDAATQKARARGRAAGYHAELVDAELNEEQLGYFDATLARLTGAGVRVIVVTTPKSTPLFANLSLPVVAEAFRRVRDIAASYGVEVVAYRDTAVVDDAYFSDGDHLTREGAVRYSTLLSRRVLAPWLAPDAPRWAGRRWTDPPEPDAGCELVFDFEEVDRPPGWGFEGESFRRAPSPGAVGTQQDVTGFRGRGLLSSFSAEKGDAATGEAGSGRFTITRPELRLLVGGGKADGLGVALIVEGKLVREARGADSEALGVVSWDVRELVGQSATLHVIDHRKGDWGHILLDQVELCGEAP
;
A
#
# COMPACT_ATOMS: atom_id res chain seq x y z
N MET A 1 8.83 -50.40 53.89
CA MET A 1 8.18 -49.24 53.25
C MET A 1 7.21 -48.65 54.25
N PRO A 2 7.33 -47.37 54.66
CA PRO A 2 6.27 -46.75 55.43
C PRO A 2 5.02 -46.58 54.55
N PRO A 3 3.81 -46.65 55.12
CA PRO A 3 2.58 -46.53 54.34
C PRO A 3 2.50 -45.15 53.71
N ALA A 4 2.06 -45.09 52.46
CA ALA A 4 1.76 -43.83 51.78
C ALA A 4 0.70 -43.07 52.59
N GLU A 5 1.11 -41.98 53.24
CA GLU A 5 0.19 -41.06 53.90
C GLU A 5 -0.88 -40.63 52.90
N GLY A 6 -2.13 -40.99 53.20
CA GLY A 6 -3.28 -40.65 52.39
C GLY A 6 -3.35 -39.13 52.23
N ARG A 7 -3.11 -38.65 51.00
CA ARG A 7 -3.41 -37.28 50.61
C ARG A 7 -4.88 -37.03 50.92
N ARG A 8 -5.17 -36.31 52.00
CA ARG A 8 -6.53 -35.84 52.29
C ARG A 8 -6.99 -35.00 51.11
N PRO A 9 -8.14 -35.29 50.47
CA PRO A 9 -8.64 -34.47 49.40
C PRO A 9 -8.83 -33.04 49.92
N LEU A 10 -8.34 -32.05 49.18
CA LEU A 10 -8.56 -30.65 49.49
C LEU A 10 -10.07 -30.42 49.58
N THR A 11 -10.55 -29.99 50.76
CA THR A 11 -11.93 -29.54 50.93
C THR A 11 -12.18 -28.33 50.02
N GLY A 12 -13.44 -28.01 49.70
CA GLY A 12 -13.75 -26.83 48.88
C GLY A 12 -13.12 -25.54 49.41
N ARG A 13 -12.98 -25.40 50.74
CA ARG A 13 -12.24 -24.29 51.38
C ARG A 13 -10.72 -24.40 51.20
N GLY A 14 -10.15 -25.59 51.35
CA GLY A 14 -8.72 -25.81 51.11
C GLY A 14 -8.31 -25.55 49.66
N LEU A 15 -9.13 -25.97 48.70
CA LEU A 15 -8.93 -25.70 47.28
C LEU A 15 -9.05 -24.20 46.98
N ALA A 16 -10.06 -23.51 47.52
CA ALA A 16 -10.22 -22.08 47.35
C ALA A 16 -9.02 -21.28 47.90
N VAL A 17 -8.54 -21.62 49.11
CA VAL A 17 -7.34 -20.98 49.68
C VAL A 17 -6.11 -21.24 48.82
N ALA A 18 -5.91 -22.47 48.34
CA ALA A 18 -4.79 -22.80 47.46
C ALA A 18 -4.83 -22.00 46.14
N LEU A 19 -6.01 -21.86 45.52
CA LEU A 19 -6.19 -21.05 44.30
C LEU A 19 -5.90 -19.57 44.55
N VAL A 20 -6.38 -19.00 45.66
CA VAL A 20 -6.11 -17.61 46.03
C VAL A 20 -4.62 -17.36 46.25
N VAL A 21 -3.94 -18.26 46.99
CA VAL A 21 -2.49 -18.15 47.22
C VAL A 21 -1.74 -18.24 45.90
N MET A 22 -2.07 -19.20 45.04
CA MET A 22 -1.46 -19.36 43.72
C MET A 22 -1.62 -18.09 42.86
N LEU A 23 -2.84 -17.55 42.77
CA LEU A 23 -3.14 -16.31 42.03
C LEU A 23 -2.34 -15.14 42.60
N ALA A 24 -2.31 -14.98 43.92
CA ALA A 24 -1.55 -13.92 44.57
C ALA A 24 -0.05 -14.04 44.28
N THR A 25 0.53 -15.25 44.35
CA THR A 25 1.93 -15.50 44.01
C THR A 25 2.23 -15.13 42.56
N VAL A 26 1.37 -15.52 41.63
CA VAL A 26 1.51 -15.22 40.20
C VAL A 26 1.45 -13.71 39.93
N VAL A 27 0.51 -13.00 40.55
CA VAL A 27 0.39 -11.53 40.43
C VAL A 27 1.62 -10.82 41.00
N VAL A 28 2.08 -11.22 42.19
CA VAL A 28 3.28 -10.64 42.81
C VAL A 28 4.51 -10.91 41.95
N ALA A 29 4.72 -12.14 41.48
CA ALA A 29 5.84 -12.48 40.61
C ALA A 29 5.84 -11.67 39.31
N ASN A 30 4.67 -11.53 38.67
CA ASN A 30 4.52 -10.72 37.47
C ASN A 30 4.88 -9.25 37.72
N ARG A 31 4.46 -8.69 38.87
CA ARG A 31 4.81 -7.33 39.27
C ARG A 31 6.31 -7.16 39.50
N VAL A 32 6.96 -8.12 40.17
CA VAL A 32 8.42 -8.10 40.38
C VAL A 32 9.17 -8.14 39.05
N VAL A 33 8.78 -9.05 38.15
CA VAL A 33 9.36 -9.12 36.79
C VAL A 33 9.16 -7.80 36.07
N GLY A 34 7.94 -7.27 36.08
CA GLY A 34 7.61 -6.02 35.42
C GLY A 34 8.35 -4.80 35.97
N GLN A 35 8.79 -4.79 37.22
CA GLN A 35 9.56 -3.70 37.81
C GLN A 35 11.08 -3.87 37.66
N SER A 36 11.55 -4.98 37.10
CA SER A 36 12.99 -5.20 36.90
C SER A 36 13.56 -4.32 35.79
N ASP A 37 14.81 -3.87 35.95
CA ASP A 37 15.53 -3.07 34.95
C ASP A 37 15.60 -3.78 33.60
N LEU A 38 15.79 -5.10 33.61
CA LEU A 38 15.83 -5.91 32.38
C LEU A 38 14.48 -5.87 31.65
N ALA A 39 13.37 -6.08 32.35
CA ALA A 39 12.05 -6.03 31.73
C ALA A 39 11.75 -4.63 31.19
N GLN A 40 12.04 -3.59 31.96
CA GLN A 40 11.83 -2.20 31.52
C GLN A 40 12.69 -1.86 30.30
N ALA A 41 13.94 -2.32 30.25
CA ALA A 41 14.80 -2.16 29.08
C ALA A 41 14.23 -2.88 27.83
N ILE A 42 13.77 -4.13 27.97
CA ILE A 42 13.15 -4.88 26.86
C ILE A 42 11.92 -4.14 26.34
N LEU A 43 11.01 -3.77 27.23
CA LEU A 43 9.76 -3.09 26.90
C LEU A 43 9.98 -1.71 26.27
N ALA A 44 11.05 -1.01 26.65
CA ALA A 44 11.42 0.26 26.05
C ALA A 44 12.08 0.08 24.67
N SER A 45 12.80 -1.02 24.44
CA SER A 45 13.55 -1.26 23.20
C SER A 45 12.73 -1.86 22.07
N GLU A 46 11.59 -2.50 22.36
CA GLU A 46 10.75 -3.14 21.35
C GLU A 46 9.55 -2.26 20.97
N ARG A 47 9.48 -1.84 19.70
CA ARG A 47 8.39 -1.00 19.18
C ARG A 47 6.99 -1.59 19.42
N TYR A 48 6.83 -2.91 19.35
CA TYR A 48 5.57 -3.62 19.63
C TYR A 48 5.07 -3.45 21.08
N THR A 49 5.91 -2.94 21.98
CA THR A 49 5.56 -2.65 23.38
C THR A 49 5.73 -1.18 23.75
N ALA A 50 6.75 -0.51 23.21
CA ALA A 50 7.01 0.90 23.47
C ALA A 50 5.96 1.82 22.82
N LEU A 51 5.55 1.53 21.58
CA LEU A 51 4.62 2.37 20.84
C LEU A 51 3.19 2.34 21.42
N PRO A 52 2.58 1.18 21.75
CA PRO A 52 1.27 1.16 22.41
C PRO A 52 1.27 1.93 23.72
N ARG A 53 2.30 1.75 24.56
CA ARG A 53 2.43 2.49 25.82
C ARG A 53 2.55 4.00 25.62
N ALA A 54 3.34 4.42 24.63
CA ALA A 54 3.48 5.83 24.30
C ALA A 54 2.16 6.41 23.75
N PHE A 55 1.41 5.61 22.98
CA PHE A 55 0.10 5.99 22.50
C PHE A 55 -0.89 6.14 23.66
N GLU A 56 -1.08 5.11 24.50
CA GLU A 56 -1.96 5.16 25.68
C GLU A 56 -1.64 6.33 26.62
N ALA A 57 -0.35 6.60 26.85
CA ALA A 57 0.11 7.68 27.72
C ALA A 57 -0.01 9.07 27.08
N ALA A 58 -0.30 9.16 25.78
CA ALA A 58 -0.39 10.43 25.10
C ALA A 58 -1.64 11.21 25.57
N PRO A 59 -1.47 12.51 25.90
CA PRO A 59 -2.55 13.32 26.46
C PRO A 59 -3.62 13.71 25.43
N ASP A 60 -3.28 13.64 24.14
CA ASP A 60 -4.15 14.04 23.04
C ASP A 60 -4.64 12.81 22.27
N ASP A 61 -5.94 12.78 21.98
CA ASP A 61 -6.54 11.79 21.07
C ASP A 61 -6.14 12.08 19.61
N PRO A 62 -5.87 11.06 18.78
CA PRO A 62 -5.62 11.24 17.36
C PRO A 62 -6.89 11.69 16.62
N ASP A 63 -6.78 12.64 15.69
CA ASP A 63 -7.81 12.85 14.66
C ASP A 63 -7.69 11.81 13.55
N VAL A 64 -6.44 11.50 13.17
CA VAL A 64 -6.11 10.55 12.11
C VAL A 64 -5.04 9.57 12.61
N ALA A 65 -5.27 8.27 12.42
CA ALA A 65 -4.27 7.26 12.72
C ALA A 65 -3.90 6.45 11.46
N PHE A 66 -2.62 6.14 11.31
CA PHE A 66 -2.10 5.28 10.24
C PHE A 66 -1.73 3.92 10.80
N LEU A 67 -2.27 2.86 10.23
CA LEU A 67 -1.93 1.47 10.52
C LEU A 67 -1.09 0.91 9.37
N GLY A 68 -0.08 0.09 9.66
CA GLY A 68 0.71 -0.55 8.61
C GLY A 68 2.01 -1.16 9.12
N ASP A 69 2.92 -1.43 8.17
CA ASP A 69 4.20 -2.07 8.43
C ASP A 69 5.37 -1.07 8.52
N SER A 70 6.61 -1.54 8.29
CA SER A 70 7.79 -0.69 8.25
C SER A 70 7.77 0.37 7.16
N ARG A 71 7.05 0.16 6.05
CA ARG A 71 6.85 1.19 5.03
C ARG A 71 5.96 2.32 5.55
N CYS A 72 5.00 2.02 6.43
CA CYS A 72 4.25 3.06 7.15
C CYS A 72 5.15 3.80 8.14
N ILE A 73 5.93 3.08 8.96
CA ILE A 73 6.86 3.67 9.96
C ILE A 73 7.75 4.74 9.34
N HIS A 74 8.32 4.43 8.17
CA HIS A 74 9.31 5.28 7.51
C HIS A 74 8.71 6.20 6.44
N GLY A 75 7.53 5.89 5.92
CA GLY A 75 6.92 6.64 4.83
C GLY A 75 6.01 7.78 5.28
N VAL A 76 5.33 7.63 6.42
CA VAL A 76 4.34 8.61 6.89
C VAL A 76 4.94 9.53 7.96
N ALA A 77 5.34 10.72 7.52
CA ALA A 77 5.75 11.81 8.38
C ALA A 77 4.51 12.45 9.03
N SER A 78 4.19 12.01 10.24
CA SER A 78 2.99 12.39 11.01
C SER A 78 2.87 13.91 11.20
N ASP A 79 3.98 14.59 11.47
CA ASP A 79 4.08 16.05 11.59
C ASP A 79 3.69 16.75 10.27
N VAL A 80 4.20 16.26 9.14
CA VAL A 80 3.87 16.78 7.81
C VAL A 80 2.40 16.57 7.48
N VAL A 81 1.85 15.37 7.74
CA VAL A 81 0.43 15.09 7.50
C VAL A 81 -0.44 15.98 8.39
N ALA A 82 -0.10 16.12 9.67
CA ALA A 82 -0.82 16.98 10.60
C ALA A 82 -0.85 18.43 10.12
N ASP A 83 0.29 18.97 9.67
CA ASP A 83 0.37 20.34 9.18
C ASP A 83 -0.42 20.54 7.87
N GLU A 84 -0.32 19.62 6.92
CA GLU A 84 -1.05 19.68 5.65
C GLU A 84 -2.56 19.60 5.85
N LEU A 85 -3.03 18.65 6.67
CA LEU A 85 -4.44 18.51 6.99
C LEU A 85 -4.96 19.69 7.82
N SER A 86 -4.16 20.19 8.78
CA SER A 86 -4.58 21.33 9.59
C SER A 86 -4.80 22.58 8.74
N ARG A 87 -3.91 22.81 7.75
CA ARG A 87 -4.04 23.91 6.80
C ARG A 87 -5.24 23.73 5.89
N ALA A 88 -5.47 22.52 5.37
CA ALA A 88 -6.58 22.25 4.47
C ALA A 88 -7.96 22.30 5.15
N LEU A 89 -8.06 21.83 6.40
CA LEU A 89 -9.33 21.74 7.13
C LEU A 89 -9.61 22.96 8.02
N GLY A 90 -8.68 23.91 8.11
CA GLY A 90 -8.86 25.14 8.90
C GLY A 90 -8.95 24.92 10.41
N ARG A 91 -8.48 23.77 10.90
CA ARG A 91 -8.46 23.40 12.33
C ARG A 91 -7.20 22.62 12.64
N ARG A 92 -6.77 22.56 13.91
CA ARG A 92 -5.68 21.67 14.31
C ARG A 92 -6.10 20.21 14.12
N VAL A 93 -5.19 19.40 13.56
CA VAL A 93 -5.34 17.95 13.33
C VAL A 93 -4.17 17.23 13.99
N THR A 94 -4.46 16.26 14.84
CA THR A 94 -3.45 15.38 15.46
C THR A 94 -3.33 14.08 14.66
N VAL A 95 -2.12 13.68 14.29
CA VAL A 95 -1.86 12.49 13.46
C VAL A 95 -0.91 11.53 14.16
N TRP A 96 -1.26 10.25 14.17
CA TRP A 96 -0.41 9.18 14.70
C TRP A 96 0.00 8.18 13.63
N ASN A 97 1.29 7.82 13.64
CA ASN A 97 1.84 6.72 12.86
C ASN A 97 2.00 5.49 13.75
N LEU A 98 1.07 4.54 13.64
CA LEU A 98 1.04 3.31 14.43
C LEU A 98 1.66 2.12 13.69
N GLY A 99 2.47 2.39 12.67
CA GLY A 99 3.16 1.34 11.92
C GLY A 99 4.10 0.53 12.82
N VAL A 100 4.19 -0.78 12.58
CA VAL A 100 5.09 -1.70 13.30
C VAL A 100 5.89 -2.56 12.32
N PRO A 101 7.11 -3.02 12.66
CA PRO A 101 7.95 -3.76 11.71
C PRO A 101 7.24 -5.02 11.20
N GLY A 102 7.08 -5.12 9.87
CA GLY A 102 6.37 -6.21 9.21
C GLY A 102 4.86 -6.28 9.48
N GLY A 103 4.27 -5.27 10.14
CA GLY A 103 2.89 -5.25 10.66
C GLY A 103 1.81 -5.71 9.67
N PRO A 104 1.45 -7.01 9.67
CA PRO A 104 0.47 -7.56 8.76
C PRO A 104 -0.94 -7.27 9.30
N PRO A 105 -2.02 -7.62 8.58
CA PRO A 105 -3.39 -7.38 9.01
C PRO A 105 -3.71 -7.81 10.45
N ILE A 106 -3.14 -8.90 10.95
CA ILE A 106 -3.28 -9.31 12.37
C ILE A 106 -2.80 -8.23 13.37
N ALA A 107 -1.71 -7.53 13.07
CA ALA A 107 -1.20 -6.45 13.91
C ALA A 107 -2.06 -5.19 13.78
N GLN A 108 -2.58 -4.93 12.58
CA GLN A 108 -3.50 -3.82 12.32
C GLN A 108 -4.82 -4.02 13.07
N LEU A 109 -5.33 -5.26 13.13
CA LEU A 109 -6.48 -5.62 13.95
C LEU A 109 -6.20 -5.39 15.44
N GLY A 110 -5.02 -5.77 15.94
CA GLY A 110 -4.62 -5.50 17.33
C GLY A 110 -4.63 -4.02 17.70
N TRP A 111 -4.32 -3.11 16.76
CA TRP A 111 -4.39 -1.66 17.00
C TRP A 111 -5.82 -1.13 17.20
N THR A 112 -6.84 -1.84 16.72
CA THR A 112 -8.23 -1.38 16.82
C THR A 112 -8.73 -1.28 18.25
N GLY A 113 -8.19 -2.08 19.19
CA GLY A 113 -8.49 -1.96 20.62
C GLY A 113 -8.05 -0.59 21.15
N TYR A 114 -6.75 -0.31 21.12
CA TYR A 114 -6.21 0.98 21.58
C TYR A 114 -6.87 2.20 20.93
N LEU A 115 -7.21 2.14 19.63
CA LEU A 115 -7.86 3.25 18.94
C LEU A 115 -9.28 3.51 19.45
N LEU A 116 -10.05 2.45 19.72
CA LEU A 116 -11.44 2.54 20.13
C LEU A 116 -11.60 2.73 21.65
N ASP A 117 -10.57 2.41 22.43
CA ASP A 117 -10.50 2.66 23.88
C ASP A 117 -10.22 4.12 24.23
N ARG A 118 -9.84 4.96 23.25
CA ARG A 118 -9.68 6.40 23.45
C ARG A 118 -11.00 7.04 23.88
N GLU A 119 -10.91 8.07 24.73
CA GLU A 119 -12.08 8.88 25.10
C GLU A 119 -12.77 9.45 23.87
N ARG A 120 -11.97 9.87 22.87
CA ARG A 120 -12.44 10.18 21.53
C ARG A 120 -11.70 9.31 20.51
N PRO A 121 -12.33 8.25 19.99
CA PRO A 121 -11.77 7.48 18.89
C PRO A 121 -11.44 8.37 17.69
N PRO A 122 -10.45 8.01 16.86
CA PRO A 122 -10.06 8.83 15.73
C PRO A 122 -11.21 9.04 14.75
N ALA A 123 -11.31 10.25 14.20
CA ALA A 123 -12.28 10.55 13.16
C ALA A 123 -11.98 9.74 11.88
N ALA A 124 -10.70 9.43 11.63
CA ALA A 124 -10.30 8.65 10.48
C ALA A 124 -9.11 7.72 10.74
N VAL A 125 -9.12 6.57 10.08
CA VAL A 125 -8.01 5.61 10.06
C VAL A 125 -7.59 5.33 8.62
N VAL A 126 -6.29 5.44 8.37
CA VAL A 126 -5.65 5.07 7.10
C VAL A 126 -4.99 3.71 7.28
N VAL A 127 -5.54 2.70 6.62
CA VAL A 127 -5.01 1.34 6.64
C VAL A 127 -4.02 1.17 5.48
N MET A 128 -2.73 1.07 5.78
CA MET A 128 -1.69 0.94 4.77
C MET A 128 -1.33 -0.52 4.52
N LEU A 129 -1.46 -0.95 3.26
CA LEU A 129 -1.18 -2.32 2.84
C LEU A 129 0.06 -2.40 1.93
N SER A 130 0.83 -3.46 2.11
CA SER A 130 1.95 -3.83 1.22
C SER A 130 1.69 -5.20 0.59
N GLU A 131 2.34 -5.43 -0.55
CA GLU A 131 2.07 -6.58 -1.43
C GLU A 131 2.36 -7.92 -0.77
N TYR A 132 3.28 -7.93 0.19
CA TYR A 132 3.75 -9.13 0.85
C TYR A 132 2.86 -9.55 2.03
N MET A 133 1.94 -8.72 2.52
CA MET A 133 1.14 -9.04 3.72
C MET A 133 0.26 -10.29 3.60
N PHE A 134 0.00 -10.76 2.38
CA PHE A 134 -0.97 -11.81 2.09
C PHE A 134 -0.37 -13.09 1.52
N GLY A 135 0.96 -13.23 1.47
CA GLY A 135 1.63 -14.47 1.05
C GLY A 135 1.71 -15.50 2.19
N SER A 136 1.44 -16.78 1.91
CA SER A 136 1.54 -17.88 2.88
C SER A 136 2.99 -18.21 3.28
N LYS A 137 3.94 -17.91 2.39
CA LYS A 137 5.38 -18.13 2.57
C LYS A 137 6.13 -16.95 3.16
N LEU A 138 5.45 -15.86 3.51
CA LEU A 138 6.07 -14.96 4.46
C LEU A 138 6.24 -15.73 5.75
N GLU A 139 7.44 -16.29 5.93
CA GLU A 139 7.89 -16.65 7.24
C GLU A 139 7.67 -15.39 8.10
N PRO A 140 6.86 -15.48 9.15
CA PRO A 140 6.56 -14.36 10.00
C PRO A 140 7.80 -14.13 10.88
N THR A 141 8.89 -13.70 10.26
CA THR A 141 10.18 -13.52 10.91
C THR A 141 10.08 -12.32 11.85
N MET A 142 10.48 -12.55 13.09
CA MET A 142 10.57 -11.61 14.21
C MET A 142 9.25 -10.96 14.68
N SER A 143 8.22 -10.79 13.84
CA SER A 143 6.96 -10.12 14.19
C SER A 143 5.96 -11.02 14.90
N ARG A 144 5.82 -12.32 14.55
CA ARG A 144 4.85 -13.22 15.20
C ARG A 144 5.07 -13.38 16.70
N GLU A 145 6.31 -13.31 17.18
CA GLU A 145 6.61 -13.39 18.62
C GLU A 145 6.24 -12.10 19.36
N SER A 146 6.26 -10.95 18.69
CA SER A 146 5.97 -9.64 19.29
C SER A 146 4.53 -9.18 19.03
N ILE A 147 3.82 -9.72 18.02
CA ILE A 147 2.41 -9.44 17.72
C ILE A 147 1.51 -9.69 18.94
N PRO A 148 1.64 -10.79 19.71
CA PRO A 148 0.85 -11.02 20.93
C PRO A 148 0.92 -9.85 21.92
N SER A 149 2.01 -9.07 21.93
CA SER A 149 2.17 -7.91 22.81
C SER A 149 1.32 -6.70 22.40
N LEU A 150 0.77 -6.68 21.18
CA LEU A 150 -0.22 -5.66 20.77
C LEU A 150 -1.62 -6.00 21.26
N TRP A 151 -1.96 -7.26 21.50
CA TRP A 151 -3.33 -7.62 21.86
C TRP A 151 -3.65 -7.24 23.31
N GLN A 152 -4.81 -6.63 23.52
CA GLN A 152 -5.37 -6.41 24.86
C GLN A 152 -6.24 -7.61 25.25
N TRP A 153 -6.43 -7.85 26.54
CA TRP A 153 -7.29 -8.95 27.01
C TRP A 153 -8.73 -8.84 26.45
N ASP A 154 -9.25 -7.63 26.37
CA ASP A 154 -10.61 -7.36 25.91
C ASP A 154 -10.80 -7.56 24.40
N ASP A 155 -9.71 -7.68 23.63
CA ASP A 155 -9.73 -7.96 22.19
C ASP A 155 -9.81 -9.45 21.85
N VAL A 156 -9.65 -10.35 22.82
CA VAL A 156 -9.65 -11.81 22.59
C VAL A 156 -10.91 -12.30 21.86
N PRO A 157 -12.14 -11.87 22.22
CA PRO A 157 -13.33 -12.26 21.48
C PRO A 157 -13.30 -11.81 20.01
N THR A 158 -12.80 -10.60 19.74
CA THR A 158 -12.63 -10.07 18.39
C THR A 158 -11.62 -10.90 17.59
N ALA A 159 -10.50 -11.28 18.21
CA ALA A 159 -9.50 -12.14 17.59
C ALA A 159 -10.08 -13.49 17.14
N ILE A 160 -10.83 -14.14 18.03
CA ILE A 160 -11.47 -15.45 17.76
C ILE A 160 -12.52 -15.30 16.66
N ALA A 161 -13.35 -14.26 16.71
CA ALA A 161 -14.35 -13.99 15.68
C ALA A 161 -13.73 -13.71 14.30
N ALA A 162 -12.53 -13.13 14.26
CA ALA A 162 -11.76 -12.89 13.04
C ALA A 162 -11.05 -14.16 12.49
N GLY A 163 -11.24 -15.33 13.13
CA GLY A 163 -10.66 -16.60 12.69
C GLY A 163 -9.30 -16.93 13.31
N MET A 164 -8.83 -16.16 14.31
CA MET A 164 -7.61 -16.50 15.03
C MET A 164 -7.75 -17.83 15.77
N PRO A 165 -6.74 -18.72 15.71
CA PRO A 165 -6.71 -19.90 16.59
C PRO A 165 -6.87 -19.48 18.05
N VAL A 166 -7.73 -20.18 18.79
CA VAL A 166 -8.07 -19.82 20.18
C VAL A 166 -6.82 -19.77 21.05
N GLU A 167 -5.87 -20.67 20.83
CA GLU A 167 -4.60 -20.70 21.56
C GLU A 167 -3.74 -19.46 21.31
N ASP A 168 -3.74 -18.94 20.07
CA ASP A 168 -3.01 -17.73 19.69
C ASP A 168 -3.71 -16.47 20.24
N ALA A 169 -5.04 -16.43 20.20
CA ALA A 169 -5.85 -15.35 20.78
C ALA A 169 -5.65 -15.27 22.30
N LEU A 170 -5.73 -16.41 23.00
CA LEU A 170 -5.48 -16.49 24.43
C LEU A 170 -4.02 -16.12 24.76
N ARG A 171 -3.04 -16.53 23.94
CA ARG A 171 -1.65 -16.12 24.12
C ARG A 171 -1.50 -14.60 24.03
N GLY A 172 -2.18 -13.97 23.07
CA GLY A 172 -2.27 -12.51 22.94
C GLY A 172 -2.82 -11.86 24.21
N GLY A 173 -4.04 -12.23 24.61
CA GLY A 173 -4.67 -11.66 25.80
C GLY A 173 -3.88 -11.91 27.09
N VAL A 174 -3.30 -13.10 27.27
CA VAL A 174 -2.45 -13.39 28.44
C VAL A 174 -1.18 -12.54 28.44
N SER A 175 -0.65 -12.18 27.27
CA SER A 175 0.48 -11.24 27.15
C SER A 175 0.13 -9.89 27.78
N ASP A 176 -1.10 -9.41 27.62
CA ASP A 176 -1.57 -8.18 28.26
C ASP A 176 -1.56 -8.23 29.79
N LEU A 177 -2.06 -9.34 30.35
CA LEU A 177 -2.13 -9.53 31.80
C LEU A 177 -0.76 -9.75 32.45
N PHE A 178 0.18 -10.34 31.71
CA PHE A 178 1.47 -10.80 32.25
C PHE A 178 2.66 -10.21 31.52
N THR A 179 3.29 -9.18 32.11
CA THR A 179 4.57 -8.62 31.67
C THR A 179 5.63 -9.69 31.42
N ALA A 180 5.67 -10.74 32.25
CA ALA A 180 6.59 -11.86 32.05
C ALA A 180 6.44 -12.55 30.69
N GLN A 181 5.23 -12.58 30.11
CA GLN A 181 4.99 -13.08 28.75
C GLN A 181 5.41 -12.03 27.70
N ARG A 182 5.09 -10.75 27.90
CA ARG A 182 5.53 -9.65 27.00
C ARG A 182 7.05 -9.57 26.83
N VAL A 183 7.81 -9.79 27.90
CA VAL A 183 9.29 -9.71 27.86
C VAL A 183 9.97 -11.06 27.66
N ARG A 184 9.21 -12.15 27.54
CA ARG A 184 9.75 -13.53 27.51
C ARG A 184 10.85 -13.66 26.46
N ARG A 185 10.62 -13.15 25.26
CA ARG A 185 11.57 -13.20 24.16
C ARG A 185 12.89 -12.52 24.49
N GLY A 186 12.85 -11.25 24.90
CA GLY A 186 14.04 -10.50 25.28
C GLY A 186 14.79 -11.12 26.47
N VAL A 187 14.06 -11.71 27.42
CA VAL A 187 14.66 -12.44 28.55
C VAL A 187 15.38 -13.72 28.06
N LEU A 188 14.76 -14.51 27.19
CA LEU A 188 15.37 -15.72 26.62
C LEU A 188 16.61 -15.37 25.78
N ALA A 189 16.52 -14.34 24.93
CA ALA A 189 17.64 -13.86 24.12
C ALA A 189 18.80 -13.39 25.01
N LYS A 190 18.50 -12.72 26.14
CA LYS A 190 19.52 -12.33 27.11
C LYS A 190 20.18 -13.51 27.81
N LEU A 191 19.38 -14.48 28.24
CA LEU A 191 19.85 -15.60 29.06
C LEU A 191 20.59 -16.67 28.24
N PHE A 192 20.11 -16.98 27.05
CA PHE A 192 20.62 -18.09 26.24
C PHE A 192 21.53 -17.63 25.09
N ASP A 193 21.24 -16.47 24.49
CA ASP A 193 22.00 -15.96 23.35
C ASP A 193 22.96 -14.83 23.74
N GLY A 194 22.93 -14.38 25.00
CA GLY A 194 23.75 -13.28 25.51
C GLY A 194 23.37 -11.90 24.96
N VAL A 195 22.27 -11.79 24.22
CA VAL A 195 21.83 -10.56 23.55
C VAL A 195 21.24 -9.59 24.58
N ALA A 196 21.89 -8.44 24.75
CA ALA A 196 21.35 -7.37 25.60
C ALA A 196 20.17 -6.66 24.91
N PRO A 197 19.20 -6.13 25.68
CA PRO A 197 18.20 -5.22 25.12
C PRO A 197 18.88 -4.05 24.43
N GLY A 198 18.29 -3.60 23.31
CA GLY A 198 18.75 -2.42 22.60
C GLY A 198 18.52 -1.14 23.42
N PRO A 199 18.97 0.03 22.91
CA PRO A 199 18.51 1.30 23.44
C PRO A 199 16.98 1.42 23.33
N PRO A 200 16.34 2.34 24.09
CA PRO A 200 14.92 2.64 23.92
C PRO A 200 14.59 2.94 22.45
N GLU A 201 13.46 2.43 21.98
CA GLU A 201 13.00 2.61 20.61
C GLU A 201 12.79 4.10 20.34
N ASP A 202 13.34 4.58 19.22
CA ASP A 202 13.06 5.92 18.71
C ASP A 202 11.68 5.94 18.07
N LEU A 203 10.70 6.43 18.83
CA LEU A 203 9.32 6.59 18.36
C LEU A 203 9.10 7.89 17.58
N GLY A 204 10.10 8.78 17.53
CA GLY A 204 10.02 10.09 16.88
C GLY A 204 8.76 10.87 17.23
N ASP A 205 8.28 11.65 16.25
CA ASP A 205 7.08 12.49 16.41
C ASP A 205 5.82 11.62 16.20
N HIS A 206 5.06 11.33 17.26
CA HIS A 206 3.81 10.54 17.20
C HIS A 206 3.96 9.22 16.41
N GLY A 207 5.07 8.51 16.65
CA GLY A 207 5.36 7.22 16.05
C GLY A 207 6.13 7.26 14.72
N TYR A 208 6.31 8.41 14.07
CA TYR A 208 7.07 8.51 12.83
C TYR A 208 8.58 8.41 13.06
N ARG A 209 9.24 7.43 12.40
CA ARG A 209 10.68 7.23 12.51
C ARG A 209 11.41 7.64 11.24
N ARG A 210 12.25 8.67 11.35
CA ARG A 210 13.02 9.24 10.24
C ARG A 210 14.08 8.26 9.76
N ALA A 211 14.04 7.89 8.49
CA ALA A 211 15.10 7.10 7.87
C ALA A 211 16.26 7.99 7.40
N GLY A 212 17.48 7.52 7.61
CA GLY A 212 18.70 8.18 7.14
C GLY A 212 18.88 8.04 5.62
N ARG A 213 19.66 8.97 5.04
CA ARG A 213 20.03 8.90 3.64
C ARG A 213 21.06 7.80 3.40
N VAL A 214 20.93 7.11 2.28
CA VAL A 214 21.85 6.07 1.82
C VAL A 214 22.49 6.55 0.51
N ASP A 215 23.76 6.25 0.28
CA ASP A 215 24.41 6.58 -0.98
C ASP A 215 23.77 5.81 -2.15
N ALA A 216 23.80 6.39 -3.34
CA ALA A 216 23.07 5.88 -4.49
C ALA A 216 23.50 4.45 -4.91
N ALA A 217 24.77 4.09 -4.71
CA ALA A 217 25.27 2.76 -5.06
C ALA A 217 24.73 1.69 -4.10
N THR A 218 24.83 1.94 -2.80
CA THR A 218 24.27 1.06 -1.76
C THR A 218 22.76 0.95 -1.89
N GLN A 219 22.06 2.06 -2.12
CA GLN A 219 20.62 2.10 -2.33
C GLN A 219 20.20 1.19 -3.49
N LYS A 220 20.84 1.33 -4.65
CA LYS A 220 20.54 0.53 -5.85
C LYS A 220 20.80 -0.96 -5.62
N ALA A 221 21.88 -1.30 -4.92
CA ALA A 221 22.19 -2.69 -4.56
C ALA A 221 21.12 -3.28 -3.62
N ARG A 222 20.74 -2.54 -2.58
CA ARG A 222 19.69 -2.95 -1.63
C ARG A 222 18.33 -3.12 -2.30
N ALA A 223 17.92 -2.17 -3.14
CA ALA A 223 16.65 -2.23 -3.87
C ALA A 223 16.55 -3.49 -4.75
N ARG A 224 17.64 -3.84 -5.46
CA ARG A 224 17.69 -5.07 -6.27
C ARG A 224 17.65 -6.33 -5.42
N GLY A 225 18.45 -6.39 -4.35
CA GLY A 225 18.48 -7.54 -3.44
C GLY A 225 17.13 -7.78 -2.79
N ARG A 226 16.46 -6.71 -2.35
CA ARG A 226 15.14 -6.77 -1.75
C ARG A 226 14.07 -7.24 -2.74
N ALA A 227 14.08 -6.69 -3.96
CA ALA A 227 13.14 -7.10 -4.99
C ALA A 227 13.28 -8.60 -5.36
N ALA A 228 14.52 -9.10 -5.43
CA ALA A 228 14.78 -10.53 -5.62
C ALA A 228 14.31 -11.38 -4.43
N GLY A 229 14.52 -10.90 -3.19
CA GLY A 229 14.04 -11.56 -1.98
C GLY A 229 12.52 -11.73 -1.97
N TYR A 230 11.78 -10.66 -2.21
CA TYR A 230 10.31 -10.74 -2.28
C TYR A 230 9.81 -11.60 -3.42
N HIS A 231 10.46 -11.56 -4.58
CA HIS A 231 10.10 -12.48 -5.66
C HIS A 231 10.25 -13.93 -5.21
N ALA A 232 11.37 -14.28 -4.58
CA ALA A 232 11.62 -15.64 -4.11
C ALA A 232 10.63 -16.09 -3.03
N GLU A 233 10.22 -15.19 -2.14
CA GLU A 233 9.22 -15.47 -1.10
C GLU A 233 7.81 -15.65 -1.70
N LEU A 234 7.43 -14.83 -2.69
CA LEU A 234 6.06 -14.73 -3.17
C LEU A 234 5.75 -15.56 -4.41
N VAL A 235 6.75 -15.93 -5.23
CA VAL A 235 6.53 -16.59 -6.54
C VAL A 235 5.71 -17.87 -6.42
N ASP A 236 5.94 -18.63 -5.36
CA ASP A 236 5.26 -19.89 -5.06
C ASP A 236 4.46 -19.81 -3.76
N ALA A 237 4.10 -18.59 -3.31
CA ALA A 237 3.25 -18.39 -2.14
C ALA A 237 1.78 -18.60 -2.50
N GLU A 238 1.05 -19.19 -1.57
CA GLU A 238 -0.42 -19.22 -1.61
C GLU A 238 -0.98 -17.97 -0.93
N LEU A 239 -2.25 -17.70 -1.16
CA LEU A 239 -2.94 -16.61 -0.47
C LEU A 239 -3.17 -16.96 1.00
N ASN A 240 -2.81 -16.04 1.89
CA ASN A 240 -3.02 -16.19 3.32
C ASN A 240 -4.44 -15.73 3.71
N GLU A 241 -5.39 -16.66 3.73
CA GLU A 241 -6.79 -16.38 4.10
C GLU A 241 -6.92 -15.89 5.57
N GLU A 242 -6.01 -16.26 6.47
CA GLU A 242 -5.98 -15.77 7.85
C GLU A 242 -5.79 -14.24 7.87
N GLN A 243 -4.82 -13.74 7.09
CA GLN A 243 -4.56 -12.30 6.98
C GLN A 243 -5.68 -11.54 6.26
N LEU A 244 -6.37 -12.16 5.32
CA LEU A 244 -7.59 -11.57 4.74
C LEU A 244 -8.72 -11.48 5.77
N GLY A 245 -8.92 -12.51 6.61
CA GLY A 245 -9.88 -12.49 7.71
C GLY A 245 -9.58 -11.39 8.73
N TYR A 246 -8.32 -11.17 9.07
CA TYR A 246 -7.94 -10.07 9.96
C TYR A 246 -8.13 -8.69 9.33
N PHE A 247 -7.89 -8.55 8.03
CA PHE A 247 -8.18 -7.32 7.31
C PHE A 247 -9.69 -7.02 7.30
N ASP A 248 -10.52 -8.02 6.98
CA ASP A 248 -11.98 -7.93 7.04
C ASP A 248 -12.47 -7.50 8.43
N ALA A 249 -12.01 -8.19 9.48
CA ALA A 249 -12.35 -7.85 10.86
C ALA A 249 -11.88 -6.44 11.29
N THR A 250 -10.74 -5.98 10.76
CA THR A 250 -10.25 -4.60 11.00
C THR A 250 -11.23 -3.58 10.43
N LEU A 251 -11.69 -3.78 9.18
CA LEU A 251 -12.68 -2.90 8.58
C LEU A 251 -14.03 -2.97 9.29
N ALA A 252 -14.51 -4.17 9.61
CA ALA A 252 -15.76 -4.39 10.34
C ALA A 252 -15.77 -3.64 11.68
N ARG A 253 -14.69 -3.76 12.46
CA ARG A 253 -14.59 -3.15 13.78
C ARG A 253 -14.51 -1.63 13.72
N LEU A 254 -13.67 -1.07 12.85
CA LEU A 254 -13.52 0.37 12.73
C LEU A 254 -14.77 1.04 12.14
N THR A 255 -15.29 0.52 11.03
CA THR A 255 -16.49 1.09 10.39
C THR A 255 -17.74 0.90 11.24
N GLY A 256 -17.87 -0.23 11.95
CA GLY A 256 -18.95 -0.47 12.90
C GLY A 256 -18.94 0.50 14.09
N ALA A 257 -17.76 1.02 14.46
CA ALA A 257 -17.60 2.08 15.45
C ALA A 257 -17.80 3.50 14.89
N GLY A 258 -18.15 3.64 13.60
CA GLY A 258 -18.36 4.94 12.95
C GLY A 258 -17.06 5.66 12.54
N VAL A 259 -15.90 4.98 12.63
CA VAL A 259 -14.62 5.53 12.18
C VAL A 259 -14.59 5.54 10.65
N ARG A 260 -14.18 6.67 10.05
CA ARG A 260 -13.96 6.72 8.60
C ARG A 260 -12.69 5.96 8.25
N VAL A 261 -12.77 5.01 7.33
CA VAL A 261 -11.61 4.22 6.92
C VAL A 261 -11.30 4.44 5.44
N ILE A 262 -10.02 4.58 5.14
CA ILE A 262 -9.48 4.52 3.78
C ILE A 262 -8.30 3.56 3.76
N VAL A 263 -8.21 2.74 2.71
CA VAL A 263 -7.11 1.81 2.50
C VAL A 263 -6.17 2.41 1.48
N VAL A 264 -4.86 2.44 1.79
CA VAL A 264 -3.84 3.00 0.91
C VAL A 264 -2.74 1.98 0.68
N THR A 265 -2.30 1.77 -0.55
CA THR A 265 -1.12 0.92 -0.77
C THR A 265 0.17 1.67 -0.44
N THR A 266 1.15 0.95 0.09
CA THR A 266 2.41 1.52 0.55
C THR A 266 3.32 1.94 -0.63
N PRO A 267 4.15 2.98 -0.43
CA PRO A 267 5.15 3.39 -1.43
C PRO A 267 6.18 2.28 -1.65
N LYS A 268 6.63 2.14 -2.90
CA LYS A 268 7.70 1.22 -3.31
C LYS A 268 8.41 1.77 -4.55
N SER A 269 9.68 1.41 -4.68
CA SER A 269 10.53 1.82 -5.82
C SER A 269 10.29 0.97 -7.08
N THR A 270 10.72 1.50 -8.22
CA THR A 270 10.63 0.87 -9.56
C THR A 270 11.17 -0.57 -9.59
N PRO A 271 12.35 -0.91 -9.02
CA PRO A 271 12.87 -2.27 -8.99
C PRO A 271 11.96 -3.31 -8.31
N LEU A 272 11.17 -2.89 -7.33
CA LEU A 272 10.25 -3.80 -6.65
C LEU A 272 9.02 -4.09 -7.50
N PHE A 273 8.52 -3.13 -8.29
CA PHE A 273 7.33 -3.34 -9.11
C PHE A 273 7.49 -4.50 -10.10
N ALA A 274 8.62 -4.55 -10.80
CA ALA A 274 8.88 -5.59 -11.80
C ALA A 274 8.82 -7.02 -11.23
N ASN A 275 9.07 -7.17 -9.92
CA ASN A 275 9.16 -8.45 -9.24
C ASN A 275 7.87 -8.84 -8.51
N LEU A 276 6.89 -7.95 -8.41
CA LEU A 276 5.64 -8.11 -7.67
C LEU A 276 4.42 -8.34 -8.57
N SER A 277 4.60 -8.44 -9.89
CA SER A 277 3.59 -8.87 -10.86
C SER A 277 3.33 -10.39 -10.75
N LEU A 278 2.93 -10.84 -9.57
CA LEU A 278 2.72 -12.24 -9.24
C LEU A 278 1.22 -12.54 -9.07
N PRO A 279 0.74 -13.74 -9.49
CA PRO A 279 -0.66 -14.10 -9.37
C PRO A 279 -1.22 -13.97 -7.94
N VAL A 280 -0.44 -14.35 -6.93
CA VAL A 280 -0.84 -14.26 -5.52
C VAL A 280 -1.06 -12.81 -5.07
N VAL A 281 -0.24 -11.86 -5.55
CA VAL A 281 -0.37 -10.44 -5.22
C VAL A 281 -1.60 -9.85 -5.90
N ALA A 282 -1.82 -10.17 -7.18
CA ALA A 282 -3.00 -9.74 -7.91
C ALA A 282 -4.29 -10.24 -7.25
N GLU A 283 -4.33 -11.53 -6.90
CA GLU A 283 -5.47 -12.14 -6.24
C GLU A 283 -5.70 -11.56 -4.83
N ALA A 284 -4.64 -11.35 -4.04
CA ALA A 284 -4.74 -10.73 -2.72
C ALA A 284 -5.39 -9.33 -2.79
N PHE A 285 -4.92 -8.48 -3.71
CA PHE A 285 -5.44 -7.12 -3.81
C PHE A 285 -6.83 -7.06 -4.45
N ARG A 286 -7.18 -8.02 -5.31
CA ARG A 286 -8.57 -8.21 -5.77
C ARG A 286 -9.49 -8.49 -4.58
N ARG A 287 -9.12 -9.45 -3.72
CA ARG A 287 -9.88 -9.80 -2.50
C ARG A 287 -9.96 -8.64 -1.50
N VAL A 288 -8.88 -7.89 -1.30
CA VAL A 288 -8.87 -6.68 -0.47
C VAL A 288 -9.88 -5.65 -0.98
N ARG A 289 -9.97 -5.44 -2.30
CA ARG A 289 -10.97 -4.52 -2.88
C ARG A 289 -12.40 -5.01 -2.66
N ASP A 290 -12.65 -6.31 -2.83
CA ASP A 290 -13.98 -6.89 -2.62
C ASP A 290 -14.43 -6.70 -1.16
N ILE A 291 -13.54 -7.00 -0.21
CA ILE A 291 -13.78 -6.82 1.23
C ILE A 291 -14.02 -5.33 1.53
N ALA A 292 -13.12 -4.43 1.11
CA ALA A 292 -13.28 -3.00 1.36
C ALA A 292 -14.57 -2.42 0.77
N ALA A 293 -14.94 -2.84 -0.44
CA ALA A 293 -16.18 -2.43 -1.09
C ALA A 293 -17.44 -2.83 -0.29
N SER A 294 -17.41 -3.99 0.39
CA SER A 294 -18.53 -4.44 1.24
C SER A 294 -18.81 -3.52 2.43
N TYR A 295 -17.80 -2.76 2.88
CA TYR A 295 -17.91 -1.75 3.93
C TYR A 295 -18.06 -0.32 3.39
N GLY A 296 -18.12 -0.14 2.07
CA GLY A 296 -18.06 1.19 1.45
C GLY A 296 -16.73 1.91 1.72
N VAL A 297 -15.67 1.15 2.01
CA VAL A 297 -14.32 1.65 2.26
C VAL A 297 -13.58 1.76 0.93
N GLU A 298 -12.93 2.90 0.73
CA GLU A 298 -12.20 3.17 -0.50
C GLU A 298 -10.78 2.62 -0.43
N VAL A 299 -10.30 2.14 -1.57
CA VAL A 299 -8.93 1.64 -1.74
C VAL A 299 -8.20 2.52 -2.75
N VAL A 300 -7.10 3.10 -2.32
CA VAL A 300 -6.29 4.05 -3.08
C VAL A 300 -4.89 3.49 -3.29
N ALA A 301 -4.36 3.56 -4.50
CA ALA A 301 -2.97 3.21 -4.69
C ALA A 301 -2.01 4.33 -4.29
N TYR A 302 -0.83 3.96 -3.82
CA TYR A 302 0.34 4.83 -3.87
C TYR A 302 0.56 5.44 -5.27
N ARG A 303 0.38 4.65 -6.34
CA ARG A 303 0.62 5.12 -7.72
C ARG A 303 -0.39 6.15 -8.22
N ASP A 304 -1.58 6.16 -7.65
CA ASP A 304 -2.65 7.08 -8.04
C ASP A 304 -2.53 8.43 -7.30
N THR A 305 -1.54 8.56 -6.41
CA THR A 305 -1.54 9.61 -5.39
C THR A 305 -0.22 10.33 -5.25
N ALA A 306 0.78 9.63 -4.74
CA ALA A 306 1.91 10.23 -4.07
C ALA A 306 3.23 9.61 -4.53
N VAL A 307 3.31 9.26 -5.82
CA VAL A 307 4.52 8.69 -6.44
C VAL A 307 5.73 9.57 -6.16
N VAL A 308 6.78 8.94 -5.64
CA VAL A 308 8.08 9.52 -5.41
C VAL A 308 9.14 8.74 -6.18
N ASP A 309 10.15 9.44 -6.67
CA ASP A 309 11.25 8.87 -7.45
C ASP A 309 12.04 7.85 -6.63
N ASP A 310 12.67 6.89 -7.31
CA ASP A 310 13.49 5.85 -6.67
C ASP A 310 14.55 6.44 -5.72
N ALA A 311 15.12 7.60 -6.06
CA ALA A 311 16.11 8.33 -5.25
C ALA A 311 15.63 8.66 -3.82
N TYR A 312 14.33 8.61 -3.56
CA TYR A 312 13.72 8.85 -2.26
C TYR A 312 13.53 7.58 -1.42
N PHE A 313 13.98 6.42 -1.90
CA PHE A 313 14.00 5.18 -1.13
C PHE A 313 15.41 4.87 -0.62
N SER A 314 15.54 4.31 0.57
CA SER A 314 16.84 3.86 1.11
C SER A 314 17.25 2.47 0.63
N ASP A 315 16.28 1.61 0.36
CA ASP A 315 16.48 0.19 0.03
C ASP A 315 15.38 -0.39 -0.86
N GLY A 316 14.58 0.49 -1.47
CA GLY A 316 13.47 0.16 -2.35
C GLY A 316 12.10 0.02 -1.67
N ASP A 317 12.07 -0.20 -0.36
CA ASP A 317 10.85 -0.28 0.47
C ASP A 317 10.65 0.94 1.35
N HIS A 318 11.72 1.36 2.01
CA HIS A 318 11.66 2.39 3.01
C HIS A 318 12.03 3.71 2.37
N LEU A 319 11.20 4.72 2.59
CA LEU A 319 11.50 6.08 2.15
C LEU A 319 12.59 6.70 3.02
N THR A 320 13.47 7.50 2.42
CA THR A 320 14.32 8.43 3.16
C THR A 320 13.45 9.49 3.84
N ARG A 321 14.02 10.29 4.74
CA ARG A 321 13.32 11.44 5.32
C ARG A 321 12.72 12.35 4.25
N GLU A 322 13.47 12.71 3.21
CA GLU A 322 12.98 13.56 2.14
C GLU A 322 11.84 12.89 1.35
N GLY A 323 11.95 11.58 1.14
CA GLY A 323 10.90 10.77 0.52
C GLY A 323 9.62 10.76 1.32
N ALA A 324 9.73 10.54 2.63
CA ALA A 324 8.60 10.51 3.54
C ALA A 324 7.87 11.86 3.60
N VAL A 325 8.61 12.97 3.67
CA VAL A 325 8.03 14.32 3.60
C VAL A 325 7.28 14.53 2.29
N ARG A 326 7.88 14.15 1.16
CA ARG A 326 7.25 14.31 -0.17
C ARG A 326 6.00 13.44 -0.31
N TYR A 327 6.09 12.16 0.04
CA TYR A 327 4.97 11.22 0.02
C TYR A 327 3.83 11.71 0.92
N SER A 328 4.13 12.06 2.17
CA SER A 328 3.14 12.54 3.15
C SER A 328 2.45 13.82 2.69
N THR A 329 3.19 14.75 2.08
CA THR A 329 2.63 15.98 1.51
C THR A 329 1.63 15.67 0.39
N LEU A 330 2.03 14.82 -0.57
CA LEU A 330 1.19 14.47 -1.72
C LEU A 330 -0.04 13.67 -1.30
N LEU A 331 0.13 12.66 -0.43
CA LEU A 331 -0.97 11.87 0.12
C LEU A 331 -1.98 12.77 0.83
N SER A 332 -1.49 13.70 1.65
CA SER A 332 -2.36 14.63 2.39
C SER A 332 -3.15 15.52 1.46
N ARG A 333 -2.50 16.17 0.49
CA ARG A 333 -3.16 17.13 -0.40
C ARG A 333 -4.10 16.50 -1.42
N ARG A 334 -3.70 15.35 -1.99
CA ARG A 334 -4.41 14.72 -3.12
C ARG A 334 -5.48 13.74 -2.67
N VAL A 335 -5.35 13.17 -1.47
CA VAL A 335 -6.24 12.12 -0.98
C VAL A 335 -6.92 12.55 0.31
N LEU A 336 -6.14 12.74 1.37
CA LEU A 336 -6.70 12.79 2.72
C LEU A 336 -7.49 14.08 2.96
N ALA A 337 -7.00 15.24 2.51
CA ALA A 337 -7.71 16.50 2.66
C ALA A 337 -9.03 16.53 1.86
N PRO A 338 -9.06 16.19 0.55
CA PRO A 338 -10.31 16.07 -0.20
C PRO A 338 -11.26 15.05 0.41
N TRP A 339 -10.74 13.89 0.83
CA TRP A 339 -11.54 12.84 1.46
C TRP A 339 -12.15 13.32 2.79
N LEU A 340 -11.37 13.96 3.66
CA LEU A 340 -11.84 14.43 4.96
C LEU A 340 -12.74 15.67 4.91
N ALA A 341 -12.86 16.32 3.76
CA ALA A 341 -13.69 17.51 3.61
C ALA A 341 -15.18 17.23 3.95
N PRO A 342 -15.91 18.18 4.56
CA PRO A 342 -17.32 18.00 4.94
C PRO A 342 -18.23 17.71 3.74
N ASP A 343 -17.96 18.35 2.61
CA ASP A 343 -18.72 18.24 1.36
C ASP A 343 -18.02 17.33 0.34
N ALA A 344 -17.09 16.48 0.79
CA ALA A 344 -16.38 15.56 -0.09
C ALA A 344 -17.42 14.77 -0.90
N PRO A 345 -17.37 14.82 -2.25
CA PRO A 345 -18.05 13.81 -3.03
C PRO A 345 -17.62 12.45 -2.48
N ARG A 346 -18.53 11.47 -2.40
CA ARG A 346 -18.10 10.07 -2.31
C ARG A 346 -17.34 9.81 -3.61
N TRP A 347 -16.05 10.05 -3.59
CA TRP A 347 -15.23 10.10 -4.78
C TRP A 347 -15.21 8.67 -5.32
N ALA A 348 -15.67 8.50 -6.56
CA ALA A 348 -15.70 7.22 -7.24
C ALA A 348 -14.26 6.86 -7.62
N GLY A 349 -13.51 6.34 -6.67
CA GLY A 349 -12.19 5.80 -6.89
C GLY A 349 -12.20 4.78 -8.01
N ARG A 350 -11.52 5.10 -9.10
CA ARG A 350 -10.82 4.10 -9.91
C ARG A 350 -9.43 4.00 -9.27
N ARG A 351 -9.26 3.16 -8.24
CA ARG A 351 -9.02 1.71 -8.17
C ARG A 351 -7.70 1.28 -8.81
N TRP A 352 -6.78 0.87 -7.94
CA TRP A 352 -5.55 0.16 -8.27
C TRP A 352 -5.84 -1.26 -8.77
N THR A 353 -5.13 -1.63 -9.84
CA THR A 353 -4.86 -2.98 -10.38
C THR A 353 -6.02 -3.81 -10.92
N ASP A 354 -6.72 -3.32 -11.93
CA ASP A 354 -6.91 -4.17 -13.09
C ASP A 354 -6.17 -3.46 -14.26
N PRO A 355 -5.46 -4.17 -15.16
CA PRO A 355 -5.26 -3.60 -16.50
C PRO A 355 -6.65 -3.15 -16.94
N PRO A 356 -6.79 -1.95 -17.52
CA PRO A 356 -8.10 -1.42 -17.85
C PRO A 356 -8.85 -2.49 -18.64
N GLU A 357 -9.90 -3.05 -18.01
CA GLU A 357 -10.66 -4.11 -18.66
C GLU A 357 -11.15 -3.51 -19.98
N PRO A 358 -10.98 -4.25 -21.10
CA PRO A 358 -11.50 -3.76 -22.35
C PRO A 358 -12.99 -3.49 -22.19
N ASP A 359 -13.51 -2.50 -22.91
CA ASP A 359 -14.95 -2.25 -22.90
C ASP A 359 -15.71 -3.56 -23.20
N ALA A 360 -16.90 -3.76 -22.64
CA ALA A 360 -17.62 -5.01 -22.80
C ALA A 360 -17.82 -5.34 -24.30
N GLY A 361 -17.29 -6.50 -24.74
CA GLY A 361 -17.28 -6.90 -26.15
C GLY A 361 -16.03 -6.45 -26.93
N CYS A 362 -15.03 -5.88 -26.26
CA CYS A 362 -13.78 -5.41 -26.83
C CYS A 362 -12.57 -6.28 -26.43
N GLU A 363 -11.49 -6.18 -27.20
CA GLU A 363 -10.25 -6.95 -27.09
C GLU A 363 -9.15 -5.92 -27.02
N LEU A 364 -8.39 -5.96 -25.93
CA LEU A 364 -7.31 -5.04 -25.72
C LEU A 364 -6.14 -5.36 -26.66
N VAL A 365 -5.65 -4.34 -27.36
CA VAL A 365 -4.47 -4.41 -28.23
C VAL A 365 -3.25 -3.78 -27.56
N PHE A 366 -3.39 -2.56 -27.04
CA PHE A 366 -2.34 -1.84 -26.30
C PHE A 366 -2.95 -1.00 -25.17
N ASP A 367 -2.48 -1.17 -23.94
CA ASP A 367 -2.89 -0.39 -22.76
C ASP A 367 -1.77 0.49 -22.19
N PHE A 368 -0.53 0.34 -22.70
CA PHE A 368 0.65 1.06 -22.23
C PHE A 368 0.91 0.93 -20.73
N GLU A 369 0.47 -0.19 -20.14
CA GLU A 369 0.61 -0.42 -18.72
C GLU A 369 2.02 -0.89 -18.37
N GLU A 370 3.01 -0.94 -19.25
CA GLU A 370 4.35 -1.37 -18.85
C GLU A 370 5.07 -0.33 -17.97
N VAL A 371 6.04 -0.78 -17.16
CA VAL A 371 6.86 0.12 -16.33
C VAL A 371 8.02 0.71 -17.15
N ASP A 372 8.43 -0.01 -18.19
CA ASP A 372 9.49 0.34 -19.12
C ASP A 372 8.90 0.39 -20.55
N ARG A 373 9.76 0.37 -21.58
CA ARG A 373 9.36 0.40 -22.99
C ARG A 373 8.26 -0.62 -23.31
N PRO A 374 7.14 -0.19 -23.93
CA PRO A 374 6.09 -1.10 -24.39
C PRO A 374 6.66 -2.13 -25.38
N PRO A 375 6.48 -3.45 -25.13
CA PRO A 375 6.98 -4.49 -26.00
C PRO A 375 6.49 -4.33 -27.45
N GLY A 376 7.39 -4.54 -28.41
CA GLY A 376 7.08 -4.42 -29.83
C GLY A 376 7.00 -2.99 -30.36
N TRP A 377 7.15 -1.97 -29.53
CA TRP A 377 7.18 -0.57 -29.99
C TRP A 377 8.59 -0.06 -30.30
N GLY A 378 8.75 0.56 -31.47
CA GLY A 378 9.92 1.35 -31.87
C GLY A 378 9.69 2.83 -31.59
N PHE A 379 10.73 3.56 -31.20
CA PHE A 379 10.63 5.00 -30.92
C PHE A 379 11.83 5.74 -31.49
N GLU A 380 11.58 6.85 -32.17
CA GLU A 380 12.58 7.69 -32.82
C GLU A 380 12.46 9.16 -32.39
N GLY A 381 13.58 9.88 -32.39
CA GLY A 381 13.60 11.32 -32.10
C GLY A 381 13.83 11.70 -30.63
N GLU A 382 13.30 12.87 -30.27
CA GLU A 382 13.47 13.50 -28.96
C GLU A 382 12.25 13.32 -28.06
N SER A 383 11.06 13.13 -28.63
CA SER A 383 9.86 12.71 -27.92
C SER A 383 9.92 11.22 -27.55
N PHE A 384 8.99 10.75 -26.71
CA PHE A 384 8.84 9.34 -26.29
C PHE A 384 10.06 8.68 -25.61
N ARG A 385 11.09 9.44 -25.23
CA ARG A 385 12.31 8.89 -24.60
C ARG A 385 12.05 8.12 -23.32
N ARG A 386 10.97 8.46 -22.60
CA ARG A 386 10.54 7.84 -21.36
C ARG A 386 9.13 7.23 -21.46
N ALA A 387 8.76 6.69 -22.62
CA ALA A 387 7.49 6.00 -22.78
C ALA A 387 7.48 4.63 -22.04
N PRO A 388 6.34 4.25 -21.42
CA PRO A 388 5.10 5.01 -21.29
C PRO A 388 5.20 6.09 -20.19
N SER A 389 4.46 7.18 -20.39
CA SER A 389 4.35 8.28 -19.42
C SER A 389 3.36 7.92 -18.31
N PRO A 390 3.57 8.32 -17.04
CA PRO A 390 2.62 8.06 -15.96
C PRO A 390 1.49 9.10 -15.85
N GLY A 391 1.24 9.87 -16.91
CA GLY A 391 0.39 11.08 -16.92
C GLY A 391 1.18 12.32 -17.34
N ALA A 392 0.86 13.46 -16.73
CA ALA A 392 1.53 14.74 -16.98
C ALA A 392 3.00 14.71 -16.51
N VAL A 393 3.92 15.26 -17.31
CA VAL A 393 5.34 15.34 -16.97
C VAL A 393 5.92 16.74 -17.17
N GLY A 394 6.95 17.09 -16.40
CA GLY A 394 7.63 18.38 -16.51
C GLY A 394 6.70 19.56 -16.24
N THR A 395 6.46 20.39 -17.26
CA THR A 395 5.60 21.59 -17.19
C THR A 395 4.23 21.39 -17.85
N GLN A 396 3.91 20.15 -18.24
CA GLN A 396 2.62 19.82 -18.84
C GLN A 396 1.47 20.10 -17.87
N GLN A 397 0.31 20.46 -18.43
CA GLN A 397 -0.94 20.53 -17.67
C GLN A 397 -1.39 19.10 -17.27
N ASP A 398 -2.31 18.99 -16.30
CA ASP A 398 -2.79 17.70 -15.82
C ASP A 398 -3.47 16.92 -16.96
N VAL A 399 -2.93 15.71 -17.22
CA VAL A 399 -3.44 14.78 -18.23
C VAL A 399 -4.53 13.92 -17.62
N THR A 400 -5.69 13.82 -18.28
CA THR A 400 -6.86 13.09 -17.79
C THR A 400 -7.49 12.26 -18.90
N GLY A 401 -8.40 11.35 -18.57
CA GLY A 401 -9.16 10.58 -19.57
C GLY A 401 -8.46 9.33 -20.12
N PHE A 402 -7.15 9.15 -19.88
CA PHE A 402 -6.48 7.86 -20.07
C PHE A 402 -6.90 6.86 -18.98
N ARG A 403 -6.70 5.57 -19.23
CA ARG A 403 -7.00 4.47 -18.32
C ARG A 403 -5.70 3.86 -17.81
N GLY A 404 -5.78 3.15 -16.69
CA GLY A 404 -4.59 2.51 -16.12
C GLY A 404 -3.54 3.49 -15.59
N ARG A 405 -2.26 3.09 -15.69
CA ARG A 405 -1.09 3.72 -15.07
C ARG A 405 -0.13 4.35 -16.08
N GLY A 406 -0.33 4.09 -17.37
CA GLY A 406 0.54 4.56 -18.42
C GLY A 406 -0.24 5.12 -19.60
N LEU A 407 0.40 6.01 -20.35
CA LEU A 407 -0.04 6.39 -21.68
C LEU A 407 1.17 6.67 -22.55
N LEU A 408 0.99 6.60 -23.87
CA LEU A 408 2.00 7.08 -24.78
C LEU A 408 1.86 8.60 -24.95
N SER A 409 2.86 9.35 -24.50
CA SER A 409 2.91 10.82 -24.62
C SER A 409 4.17 11.26 -25.34
N SER A 410 4.01 12.13 -26.34
CA SER A 410 5.16 12.74 -27.01
C SER A 410 5.70 13.97 -26.28
N PHE A 411 4.96 14.51 -25.30
CA PHE A 411 5.40 15.63 -24.47
C PHE A 411 6.64 15.24 -23.66
N SER A 412 7.71 16.03 -23.76
CA SER A 412 8.95 15.77 -23.04
C SER A 412 9.01 16.54 -21.73
N ALA A 413 9.41 15.87 -20.64
CA ALA A 413 9.68 16.55 -19.38
C ALA A 413 10.80 17.61 -19.52
N GLU A 414 11.79 17.36 -20.38
CA GLU A 414 12.95 18.22 -20.59
C GLU A 414 12.73 19.33 -21.63
N LYS A 415 11.96 19.06 -22.68
CA LYS A 415 11.79 19.97 -23.84
C LYS A 415 10.35 20.45 -24.06
N GLY A 416 9.38 19.94 -23.32
CA GLY A 416 7.95 20.18 -23.55
C GLY A 416 7.54 19.92 -24.99
N ASP A 417 6.69 20.79 -25.53
CA ASP A 417 6.21 20.81 -26.92
C ASP A 417 7.30 21.12 -27.97
N ALA A 418 8.57 21.30 -27.58
CA ALA A 418 9.66 21.48 -28.54
C ALA A 418 10.30 20.15 -28.98
N ALA A 419 9.98 19.04 -28.29
CA ALA A 419 10.41 17.71 -28.68
C ALA A 419 9.60 17.21 -29.88
N THR A 420 10.25 16.46 -30.76
CA THR A 420 9.61 15.82 -31.93
C THR A 420 10.11 14.40 -32.06
N GLY A 421 9.32 13.52 -32.67
CA GLY A 421 9.68 12.12 -32.87
C GLY A 421 8.48 11.26 -33.25
N GLU A 422 8.72 9.97 -33.40
CA GLU A 422 7.71 9.00 -33.82
C GLU A 422 7.75 7.76 -32.93
N ALA A 423 6.61 7.08 -32.81
CA ALA A 423 6.50 5.77 -32.18
C ALA A 423 5.71 4.82 -33.09
N GLY A 424 6.24 3.62 -33.33
CA GLY A 424 5.59 2.61 -34.16
C GLY A 424 5.35 1.32 -33.39
N SER A 425 4.14 0.77 -33.46
CA SER A 425 3.79 -0.48 -32.80
C SER A 425 4.30 -1.71 -33.56
N GLY A 426 4.32 -2.84 -32.85
CA GLY A 426 4.41 -4.15 -33.48
C GLY A 426 3.17 -4.44 -34.32
N ARG A 427 3.26 -5.47 -35.16
CA ARG A 427 2.11 -5.94 -35.96
C ARG A 427 1.06 -6.58 -35.05
N PHE A 428 -0.20 -6.24 -35.27
CA PHE A 428 -1.36 -6.92 -34.67
C PHE A 428 -2.37 -7.29 -35.77
N THR A 429 -3.29 -8.20 -35.46
CA THR A 429 -4.34 -8.62 -36.39
C THR A 429 -5.65 -7.91 -36.02
N ILE A 430 -6.36 -7.38 -37.00
CA ILE A 430 -7.68 -6.78 -36.79
C ILE A 430 -8.69 -7.93 -36.68
N THR A 431 -9.18 -8.22 -35.47
CA THR A 431 -10.09 -9.33 -35.18
C THR A 431 -11.56 -8.92 -35.13
N ARG A 432 -11.84 -7.62 -34.98
CA ARG A 432 -13.20 -7.07 -34.81
C ARG A 432 -13.45 -5.85 -35.70
N PRO A 433 -14.72 -5.49 -36.01
CA PRO A 433 -15.03 -4.48 -37.02
C PRO A 433 -14.81 -3.03 -36.58
N GLU A 434 -14.55 -2.77 -35.29
CA GLU A 434 -14.32 -1.43 -34.75
C GLU A 434 -12.97 -1.39 -34.02
N LEU A 435 -12.16 -0.35 -34.26
CA LEU A 435 -10.94 -0.06 -33.51
C LEU A 435 -11.14 1.23 -32.73
N ARG A 436 -11.11 1.15 -31.40
CA ARG A 436 -11.22 2.28 -30.48
C ARG A 436 -9.87 2.62 -29.88
N LEU A 437 -9.66 3.91 -29.63
CA LEU A 437 -8.45 4.46 -29.05
C LEU A 437 -8.80 5.70 -28.22
N LEU A 438 -8.04 5.97 -27.16
CA LEU A 438 -8.11 7.23 -26.42
C LEU A 438 -7.02 8.17 -26.97
N VAL A 439 -7.42 9.36 -27.42
CA VAL A 439 -6.52 10.33 -28.06
C VAL A 439 -6.67 11.70 -27.42
N GLY A 440 -5.53 12.33 -27.13
CA GLY A 440 -5.42 13.72 -26.68
C GLY A 440 -4.26 14.43 -27.36
N GLY A 441 -3.92 15.63 -26.89
CA GLY A 441 -2.87 16.48 -27.45
C GLY A 441 -3.36 17.44 -28.54
N GLY A 442 -2.45 17.89 -29.40
CA GLY A 442 -2.68 18.90 -30.42
C GLY A 442 -3.44 18.41 -31.65
N LYS A 443 -4.12 19.34 -32.31
CA LYS A 443 -4.92 19.07 -33.53
C LYS A 443 -4.21 19.35 -34.85
N ALA A 444 -2.99 19.88 -34.78
CA ALA A 444 -2.31 20.45 -35.92
C ALA A 444 -1.73 19.38 -36.87
N ASP A 445 -1.55 19.70 -38.15
CA ASP A 445 -0.90 18.79 -39.11
C ASP A 445 0.50 18.36 -38.63
N GLY A 446 0.84 17.08 -38.83
CA GLY A 446 2.10 16.50 -38.35
C GLY A 446 2.06 16.02 -36.90
N LEU A 447 0.89 16.04 -36.26
CA LEU A 447 0.59 15.35 -35.00
C LEU A 447 -0.50 14.33 -35.24
N GLY A 448 -0.38 13.11 -34.71
CA GLY A 448 -1.50 12.16 -34.76
C GLY A 448 -1.13 10.71 -34.54
N VAL A 449 -2.17 9.89 -34.57
CA VAL A 449 -2.11 8.43 -34.50
C VAL A 449 -2.66 7.88 -35.82
N ALA A 450 -1.88 7.05 -36.49
CA ALA A 450 -2.15 6.51 -37.81
C ALA A 450 -2.24 4.98 -37.77
N LEU A 451 -3.29 4.43 -38.38
CA LEU A 451 -3.41 2.99 -38.65
C LEU A 451 -2.83 2.69 -40.03
N ILE A 452 -1.88 1.76 -40.08
CA ILE A 452 -1.19 1.34 -41.29
C ILE A 452 -1.51 -0.12 -41.58
N VAL A 453 -1.99 -0.41 -42.79
CA VAL A 453 -2.25 -1.77 -43.29
C VAL A 453 -1.53 -1.93 -44.63
N GLU A 454 -0.75 -3.00 -44.79
CA GLU A 454 0.09 -3.24 -45.97
C GLU A 454 0.98 -2.04 -46.37
N GLY A 455 1.46 -1.29 -45.37
CA GLY A 455 2.31 -0.10 -45.59
C GLY A 455 1.55 1.15 -46.07
N LYS A 456 0.21 1.12 -46.09
CA LYS A 456 -0.64 2.26 -46.46
C LYS A 456 -1.37 2.82 -45.25
N LEU A 457 -1.44 4.15 -45.17
CA LEU A 457 -2.30 4.85 -44.21
C LEU A 457 -3.76 4.58 -44.54
N VAL A 458 -4.51 4.00 -43.59
CA VAL A 458 -5.93 3.69 -43.76
C VAL A 458 -6.84 4.49 -42.83
N ARG A 459 -6.36 4.88 -41.65
CA ARG A 459 -7.06 5.76 -40.70
C ARG A 459 -6.06 6.67 -39.99
N GLU A 460 -6.51 7.84 -39.57
CA GLU A 460 -5.73 8.81 -38.79
C GLU A 460 -6.64 9.49 -37.76
N ALA A 461 -6.08 9.83 -36.61
CA ALA A 461 -6.73 10.61 -35.56
C ALA A 461 -5.73 11.60 -34.96
N ARG A 462 -6.26 12.68 -34.41
CA ARG A 462 -5.48 13.75 -33.77
C ARG A 462 -6.16 14.17 -32.50
N GLY A 463 -5.43 14.90 -31.65
CA GLY A 463 -6.01 15.54 -30.49
C GLY A 463 -6.88 16.74 -30.87
N ALA A 464 -7.39 17.43 -29.85
CA ALA A 464 -8.28 18.58 -29.98
C ALA A 464 -7.74 19.83 -29.27
N ASP A 465 -6.41 19.91 -29.11
CA ASP A 465 -5.73 20.83 -28.20
C ASP A 465 -6.25 20.60 -26.75
N SER A 466 -6.16 19.35 -26.30
CA SER A 466 -6.69 18.90 -25.00
C SER A 466 -5.77 17.88 -24.32
N GLU A 467 -5.47 18.08 -23.03
CA GLU A 467 -4.81 17.09 -22.16
C GLU A 467 -5.79 16.02 -21.63
N ALA A 468 -7.09 16.20 -21.89
CA ALA A 468 -8.08 15.17 -21.65
C ALA A 468 -8.21 14.27 -22.90
N LEU A 469 -7.89 12.99 -22.77
CA LEU A 469 -8.04 12.02 -23.84
C LEU A 469 -9.52 11.70 -24.07
N GLY A 470 -9.93 11.72 -25.34
CA GLY A 470 -11.28 11.36 -25.77
C GLY A 470 -11.29 10.08 -26.59
N VAL A 471 -12.42 9.37 -26.58
CA VAL A 471 -12.61 8.17 -27.41
C VAL A 471 -12.67 8.57 -28.88
N VAL A 472 -11.82 7.93 -29.68
CA VAL A 472 -11.89 7.90 -31.13
C VAL A 472 -12.23 6.48 -31.54
N SER A 473 -13.18 6.36 -32.46
CA SER A 473 -13.59 5.08 -33.04
C SER A 473 -13.41 5.11 -34.56
N TRP A 474 -12.84 4.03 -35.10
CA TRP A 474 -12.74 3.76 -36.52
C TRP A 474 -13.51 2.49 -36.88
N ASP A 475 -14.40 2.59 -37.87
CA ASP A 475 -14.90 1.41 -38.59
C ASP A 475 -13.74 0.82 -39.39
N VAL A 476 -13.41 -0.44 -39.13
CA VAL A 476 -12.35 -1.23 -39.77
C VAL A 476 -12.88 -2.57 -40.26
N ARG A 477 -14.19 -2.70 -40.47
CA ARG A 477 -14.86 -3.94 -40.88
C ARG A 477 -14.24 -4.54 -42.15
N GLU A 478 -13.82 -3.70 -43.09
CA GLU A 478 -13.17 -4.13 -44.34
C GLU A 478 -11.74 -4.66 -44.15
N LEU A 479 -11.15 -4.40 -42.98
CA LEU A 479 -9.78 -4.76 -42.64
C LEU A 479 -9.70 -5.98 -41.72
N VAL A 480 -10.83 -6.55 -41.30
CA VAL A 480 -10.88 -7.73 -40.43
C VAL A 480 -10.12 -8.89 -41.06
N GLY A 481 -9.22 -9.49 -40.28
CA GLY A 481 -8.30 -10.56 -40.68
C GLY A 481 -6.95 -10.06 -41.22
N GLN A 482 -6.78 -8.76 -41.47
CA GLN A 482 -5.52 -8.20 -41.96
C GLN A 482 -4.58 -7.83 -40.81
N SER A 483 -3.28 -7.77 -41.11
CA SER A 483 -2.25 -7.32 -40.17
C SER A 483 -2.02 -5.81 -40.29
N ALA A 484 -2.00 -5.12 -39.15
CA ALA A 484 -1.86 -3.67 -39.04
C ALA A 484 -0.73 -3.27 -38.08
N THR A 485 -0.29 -2.02 -38.17
CA THR A 485 0.55 -1.32 -37.18
C THR A 485 -0.04 0.05 -36.86
N LEU A 486 0.23 0.57 -35.66
CA LEU A 486 -0.05 1.95 -35.29
C LEU A 486 1.23 2.77 -35.35
N HIS A 487 1.12 3.99 -35.88
CA HIS A 487 2.20 4.97 -35.93
C HIS A 487 1.73 6.25 -35.24
N VAL A 488 2.46 6.68 -34.22
CA VAL A 488 2.21 7.92 -33.49
C VAL A 488 3.27 8.93 -33.90
N ILE A 489 2.84 10.06 -34.42
CA ILE A 489 3.68 11.03 -35.10
C ILE A 489 3.64 12.34 -34.32
N ASP A 490 4.82 12.90 -34.05
CA ASP A 490 4.99 14.25 -33.53
C ASP A 490 6.11 15.00 -34.27
N HIS A 491 5.73 15.82 -35.24
CA HIS A 491 6.64 16.67 -36.01
C HIS A 491 6.44 18.16 -35.73
N ARG A 492 5.75 18.52 -34.66
CA ARG A 492 5.36 19.90 -34.41
C ARG A 492 6.09 20.50 -33.22
N LYS A 493 6.32 21.80 -33.31
CA LYS A 493 6.93 22.60 -32.25
C LYS A 493 6.01 23.76 -31.92
N GLY A 494 6.05 24.18 -30.65
CA GLY A 494 5.22 25.26 -30.12
C GLY A 494 3.93 24.71 -29.52
N ASP A 495 3.10 25.59 -28.97
CA ASP A 495 1.93 25.23 -28.16
C ASP A 495 1.11 24.07 -28.76
N TRP A 496 0.81 23.07 -27.93
CA TRP A 496 0.14 21.83 -28.33
C TRP A 496 0.92 20.98 -29.34
N GLY A 497 2.25 21.13 -29.37
CA GLY A 497 3.19 20.31 -30.12
C GLY A 497 3.43 18.96 -29.47
N HIS A 498 2.35 18.22 -29.17
CA HIS A 498 2.42 16.87 -28.65
C HIS A 498 1.14 16.07 -28.95
N ILE A 499 1.23 14.74 -28.83
CA ILE A 499 0.13 13.81 -28.98
C ILE A 499 0.09 12.83 -27.80
N LEU A 500 -1.12 12.46 -27.39
CA LEU A 500 -1.38 11.48 -26.34
C LEU A 500 -2.17 10.31 -26.93
N LEU A 501 -1.76 9.08 -26.63
CA LEU A 501 -2.46 7.86 -27.02
C LEU A 501 -2.54 6.91 -25.83
N ASP A 502 -3.71 6.34 -25.63
CA ASP A 502 -3.94 5.27 -24.67
C ASP A 502 -5.05 4.30 -25.14
N GLN A 503 -5.17 3.15 -24.47
CA GLN A 503 -6.26 2.18 -24.57
C GLN A 503 -6.73 1.89 -26.01
N VAL A 504 -5.94 1.11 -26.74
CA VAL A 504 -6.27 0.65 -28.09
C VAL A 504 -7.03 -0.68 -27.99
N GLU A 505 -8.25 -0.73 -28.50
CA GLU A 505 -9.15 -1.87 -28.37
C GLU A 505 -9.89 -2.20 -29.68
N LEU A 506 -10.06 -3.49 -29.95
CA LEU A 506 -10.87 -4.02 -31.05
C LEU A 506 -12.26 -4.45 -30.52
N CYS A 507 -13.31 -3.75 -30.93
CA CYS A 507 -14.66 -3.91 -30.40
C CYS A 507 -15.62 -4.63 -31.36
N GLY A 508 -16.50 -5.46 -30.81
CA GLY A 508 -17.64 -6.01 -31.54
C GLY A 508 -18.65 -4.92 -31.94
N GLU A 509 -19.67 -5.28 -32.71
CA GLU A 509 -20.74 -4.33 -33.03
C GLU A 509 -21.40 -3.85 -31.73
N ALA A 510 -21.59 -2.52 -31.62
CA ALA A 510 -22.41 -1.97 -30.56
C ALA A 510 -23.83 -2.56 -30.67
N PRO A 511 -24.43 -3.02 -29.56
CA PRO A 511 -25.77 -3.63 -29.58
C PRO A 511 -26.87 -2.70 -30.09
#